data_AF-F7XA79-F1
#
_entry.id   AF-F7XA79-F1
#
_cell.length_a   1.000
_cell.length_b   1.000
_cell.length_c   1.000
_cell.angle_alpha   90.00
_cell.angle_beta   90.00
_cell.angle_gamma   90.00
#
_symmetry.space_group_name_H-M   'P 1'
#
loop_
_entity.id
_entity.type
_entity.pdbx_description
1 polymer ?
#
loop_
_entity_poly.entity_id
_entity_poly.type
_entity_poly.pdbx_seq_one_letter_code
_entity_poly.pdbx_strand_id
1 'polypeptide(L)'
;MKTQEQEAPAAAVDPMEDLCQALFSTEEGAKKKAARQTAGAMTQRPWPQLPSRLRSAIRSDIGRLLDSGKARARILEAGYSAVVVNQVLRDLGRTVA
;
A
#
# COMPACT_ATOMS: atom_id res chain seq x y z
N MET A 1 -17.68 -43.83 -16.78
CA MET A 1 -17.81 -43.17 -15.45
C MET A 1 -16.81 -42.02 -15.41
N LYS A 2 -17.31 -40.88 -14.90
CA LYS A 2 -16.78 -39.53 -14.65
C LYS A 2 -15.27 -39.26 -14.82
N THR A 3 -15.00 -38.28 -15.69
CA THR A 3 -13.85 -37.38 -15.73
C THR A 3 -13.59 -36.78 -14.34
N GLN A 4 -12.36 -36.91 -13.83
CA GLN A 4 -11.91 -36.11 -12.70
C GLN A 4 -11.36 -34.79 -13.25
N GLU A 5 -12.11 -33.72 -13.02
CA GLU A 5 -11.61 -32.36 -13.15
C GLU A 5 -10.50 -32.15 -12.11
N GLN A 6 -9.30 -31.96 -12.62
CA GLN A 6 -8.14 -31.57 -11.84
C GLN A 6 -8.34 -30.12 -11.42
N GLU A 7 -8.97 -29.89 -10.26
CA GLU A 7 -8.99 -28.58 -9.63
C GLU A 7 -7.55 -28.11 -9.45
N ALA A 8 -7.19 -27.04 -10.16
CA ALA A 8 -5.92 -26.36 -9.98
C ALA A 8 -5.78 -25.95 -8.51
N PRO A 9 -4.60 -26.13 -7.87
CA PRO A 9 -4.42 -25.73 -6.49
C PRO A 9 -4.66 -24.22 -6.40
N ALA A 10 -5.65 -23.80 -5.61
CA ALA A 10 -5.85 -22.41 -5.26
C ALA A 10 -4.54 -21.91 -4.64
N ALA A 11 -3.80 -21.09 -5.39
CA ALA A 11 -2.54 -20.54 -4.93
C ALA A 11 -2.81 -19.82 -3.60
N ALA A 12 -2.12 -20.25 -2.53
CA ALA A 12 -2.17 -19.55 -1.25
C ALA A 12 -1.60 -18.14 -1.48
N VAL A 13 -2.49 -17.16 -1.58
CA VAL A 13 -2.09 -15.78 -1.83
C VAL A 13 -1.39 -15.27 -0.57
N ASP A 14 -0.11 -14.92 -0.69
CA ASP A 14 0.65 -14.31 0.41
C ASP A 14 0.01 -12.95 0.75
N PRO A 15 -0.53 -12.77 1.97
CA PRO A 15 -1.17 -11.51 2.38
C PRO A 15 -0.26 -10.29 2.23
N MET A 16 1.06 -10.46 2.36
CA MET A 16 2.02 -9.38 2.16
C MET A 16 2.18 -9.01 0.69
N GLU A 17 2.19 -10.00 -0.19
CA GLU A 17 2.24 -9.79 -1.63
C GLU A 17 0.96 -9.09 -2.10
N ASP A 18 -0.19 -9.54 -1.62
CA ASP A 18 -1.50 -8.97 -1.94
C ASP A 18 -1.62 -7.50 -1.48
N LEU A 19 -1.11 -7.21 -0.28
CA LEU A 19 -0.99 -5.85 0.26
C LEU A 19 -0.11 -4.98 -0.64
N CYS A 20 1.09 -5.44 -0.97
CA CYS A 20 2.02 -4.69 -1.82
C CYS A 20 1.43 -4.46 -3.22
N GLN A 21 0.79 -5.48 -3.80
CA GLN A 21 0.17 -5.39 -5.11
C GLN A 21 -0.98 -4.38 -5.13
N ALA A 22 -1.83 -4.37 -4.10
CA ALA A 22 -2.89 -3.38 -3.97
C ALA A 22 -2.35 -1.94 -3.86
N LEU A 23 -1.23 -1.75 -3.16
CA LEU A 23 -0.56 -0.45 -3.08
C LEU A 23 0.10 -0.05 -4.40
N PHE A 24 0.69 -0.98 -5.14
CA PHE A 24 1.26 -0.69 -6.46
C PHE A 24 0.21 -0.42 -7.54
N SER A 25 -0.99 -0.97 -7.40
CA SER A 25 -2.08 -0.77 -8.35
C SER A 25 -2.45 0.71 -8.52
N THR A 26 -2.82 1.11 -9.74
CA THR A 26 -3.38 2.42 -10.05
C THR A 26 -4.89 2.49 -9.77
N GLU A 27 -5.55 1.35 -9.60
CA GLU A 27 -6.99 1.26 -9.36
C GLU A 27 -7.35 1.74 -7.95
N GLU A 28 -8.20 2.76 -7.86
CA GLU A 28 -8.75 3.21 -6.59
C GLU A 28 -9.98 2.41 -6.21
N GLY A 29 -10.16 2.14 -4.92
CA GLY A 29 -11.31 1.38 -4.42
C GLY A 29 -11.10 0.86 -2.99
N ALA A 30 -12.06 0.07 -2.52
CA ALA A 30 -12.06 -0.46 -1.15
C ALA A 30 -10.80 -1.28 -0.84
N LYS A 31 -10.34 -2.14 -1.76
CA LYS A 31 -9.13 -2.96 -1.57
C LYS A 31 -7.88 -2.09 -1.37
N LYS A 32 -7.73 -1.03 -2.17
CA LYS A 32 -6.59 -0.11 -2.07
C LYS A 32 -6.64 0.74 -0.80
N LYS A 33 -7.83 1.23 -0.43
CA LYS A 33 -8.02 1.95 0.84
C LYS A 33 -7.68 1.07 2.05
N ALA A 34 -8.14 -0.18 2.05
CA ALA A 34 -7.81 -1.14 3.11
C ALA A 34 -6.30 -1.42 3.17
N ALA A 35 -5.64 -1.59 2.02
CA ALA A 35 -4.20 -1.76 1.94
C ALA A 35 -3.42 -0.57 2.57
N ARG A 36 -3.84 0.67 2.30
CA ARG A 36 -3.24 1.88 2.91
C ARG A 36 -3.40 1.89 4.43
N GLN A 37 -4.57 1.50 4.92
CA GLN A 37 -4.85 1.43 6.36
C GLN A 37 -4.01 0.33 7.04
N THR A 38 -3.91 -0.84 6.42
CA THR A 38 -3.05 -1.95 6.90
C THR A 38 -1.58 -1.54 6.94
N ALA A 39 -1.07 -0.85 5.91
CA ALA A 39 0.27 -0.29 5.92
C ALA A 39 0.47 0.71 7.08
N GLY A 40 -0.56 1.51 7.39
CA GLY A 40 -0.60 2.40 8.55
C GLY A 40 -0.52 1.67 9.90
N ALA A 41 -1.13 0.49 10.03
CA ALA A 41 -1.02 -0.33 11.24
C ALA A 41 0.37 -0.98 11.37
N MET A 42 0.93 -1.48 10.26
CA MET A 42 2.26 -2.12 10.27
C MET A 42 3.39 -1.15 10.63
N THR A 43 3.20 0.13 10.34
CA THR A 43 4.15 1.21 10.63
C THR A 43 4.14 1.68 12.08
N GLN A 44 3.41 0.97 12.96
CA GLN A 44 3.71 0.96 14.40
C GLN A 44 5.12 0.42 14.69
N ARG A 45 5.66 -0.42 13.81
CA ARG A 45 7.08 -0.82 13.84
C ARG A 45 7.93 0.31 13.26
N PRO A 46 9.19 0.47 13.73
CA PRO A 46 10.10 1.45 13.15
C PRO A 46 10.21 1.28 11.63
N TRP A 47 10.09 2.40 10.90
CA TRP A 47 10.10 2.41 9.44
C TRP A 47 11.22 1.58 8.80
N PRO A 48 12.49 1.63 9.27
CA PRO A 48 13.56 0.83 8.67
C PRO A 48 13.38 -0.69 8.79
N GLN A 49 12.58 -1.16 9.76
CA GLN A 49 12.33 -2.58 10.00
C GLN A 49 11.22 -3.16 9.11
N LEU A 50 10.53 -2.32 8.35
CA LEU A 50 9.50 -2.77 7.43
C LEU A 50 10.14 -3.47 6.22
N PRO A 51 9.46 -4.50 5.66
CA PRO A 51 9.89 -5.15 4.43
C PRO A 51 10.19 -4.12 3.33
N SER A 52 11.28 -4.31 2.61
CA SER A 52 11.72 -3.37 1.55
C SER A 52 10.63 -3.18 0.50
N ARG A 53 9.98 -4.26 0.07
CA ARG A 53 8.88 -4.23 -0.91
C ARG A 53 7.69 -3.40 -0.40
N LEU A 54 7.32 -3.52 0.87
CA LEU A 54 6.25 -2.72 1.47
C LEU A 54 6.61 -1.23 1.51
N ARG A 55 7.83 -0.89 1.95
CA ARG A 55 8.30 0.51 1.93
C ARG A 55 8.25 1.10 0.52
N SER A 56 8.71 0.35 -0.49
CA SER A 56 8.65 0.77 -1.88
C SER A 56 7.22 0.94 -2.38
N ALA A 57 6.30 0.05 -2.01
CA ALA A 57 4.89 0.13 -2.38
C ALA A 57 4.22 1.39 -1.81
N ILE A 58 4.45 1.68 -0.53
CA ILE A 58 3.92 2.88 0.13
C ILE A 58 4.50 4.15 -0.51
N ARG A 59 5.82 4.21 -0.74
CA ARG A 59 6.45 5.37 -1.41
C ARG A 59 5.91 5.58 -2.81
N SER A 60 5.74 4.51 -3.57
CA SER A 60 5.22 4.57 -4.94
C SER A 60 3.78 5.11 -4.97
N ASP A 61 2.91 4.61 -4.09
CA ASP A 61 1.53 5.06 -4.05
C ASP A 61 1.39 6.50 -3.55
N ILE A 62 2.04 6.86 -2.44
CA ILE A 62 2.02 8.25 -1.95
C ILE A 62 2.66 9.20 -2.98
N GLY A 63 3.76 8.78 -3.63
CA GLY A 63 4.37 9.52 -4.73
C GLY A 63 3.38 9.82 -5.85
N ARG A 64 2.64 8.81 -6.34
CA ARG A 64 1.59 9.01 -7.35
C ARG A 64 0.48 9.96 -6.88
N LEU A 65 0.05 9.85 -5.63
CA LEU A 65 -0.96 10.76 -5.09
C LEU A 65 -0.46 12.21 -5.08
N LEU A 66 0.79 12.42 -4.67
CA LEU A 66 1.44 13.74 -4.71
C LEU A 66 1.59 14.27 -6.13
N ASP A 67 2.03 13.42 -7.06
CA ASP A 67 2.21 13.78 -8.47
C ASP A 67 0.86 14.08 -9.16
N SER A 68 -0.24 13.49 -8.67
CA SER A 68 -1.62 13.86 -9.06
C SER A 68 -2.14 15.16 -8.43
N GLY A 69 -1.30 15.90 -7.69
CA GLY A 69 -1.65 17.16 -7.05
C GLY A 69 -2.46 17.02 -5.76
N LYS A 70 -2.54 15.83 -5.15
CA LYS A 70 -3.28 15.65 -3.90
C LYS A 70 -2.50 16.25 -2.73
N ALA A 71 -3.17 17.17 -2.02
CA ALA A 71 -2.68 17.70 -0.77
C ALA A 71 -2.66 16.64 0.35
N ARG A 72 -1.94 16.92 1.44
CA ARG A 72 -1.78 16.02 2.59
C ARG A 72 -3.12 15.49 3.11
N ALA A 73 -4.12 16.37 3.28
CA ALA A 73 -5.44 16.01 3.77
C ALA A 73 -6.10 14.92 2.90
N ARG A 74 -5.99 15.03 1.57
CA ARG A 74 -6.56 14.03 0.65
C ARG A 74 -5.83 12.69 0.71
N ILE A 75 -4.54 12.68 1.03
CA ILE A 75 -3.77 11.43 1.21
C ILE A 75 -4.19 10.73 2.51
N LEU A 76 -4.54 11.49 3.56
CA LEU A 76 -5.10 10.94 4.80
C LEU A 76 -6.49 10.34 4.56
N GLU A 77 -7.37 11.06 3.87
CA GLU A 77 -8.70 10.57 3.49
C GLU A 77 -8.65 9.31 2.61
N ALA A 78 -7.60 9.20 1.78
CA ALA A 78 -7.34 8.03 0.95
C ALA A 78 -6.99 6.77 1.75
N GLY A 79 -6.67 6.90 3.05
CA GLY A 79 -6.52 5.80 4.00
C GLY A 79 -5.16 5.71 4.69
N TYR A 80 -4.21 6.59 4.39
CA TYR A 80 -2.93 6.60 5.10
C TYR A 80 -3.01 7.30 6.45
N SER A 81 -2.16 6.85 7.38
CA SER A 81 -1.94 7.56 8.64
C SER A 81 -0.97 8.73 8.44
N ALA A 82 -1.11 9.76 9.29
CA ALA A 82 -0.22 10.92 9.28
C ALA A 82 1.25 10.56 9.46
N VAL A 83 1.54 9.53 10.27
CA VAL A 83 2.91 9.05 10.53
C VAL A 83 3.55 8.54 9.23
N VAL A 84 2.83 7.71 8.47
CA VAL A 84 3.32 7.16 7.21
C VAL A 84 3.53 8.25 6.17
N VAL A 85 2.55 9.15 6.03
CA VAL A 85 2.66 10.27 5.09
C VAL A 85 3.88 11.14 5.42
N ASN A 86 4.05 11.53 6.68
CA ASN A 86 5.19 12.35 7.10
C ASN A 86 6.53 11.62 6.88
N GLN A 87 6.59 10.30 7.12
CA GLN A 87 7.79 9.53 6.87
C GLN A 87 8.14 9.47 5.38
N VAL A 88 7.16 9.20 4.51
CA VAL A 88 7.38 9.15 3.07
C VAL A 88 7.76 10.51 2.50
N LEU A 89 7.15 11.60 2.99
CA LEU A 89 7.54 12.95 2.59
C LEU A 89 9.01 13.24 2.90
N ARG A 90 9.50 12.85 4.08
CA ARG A 90 10.92 12.93 4.44
C ARG A 90 11.79 12.08 3.52
N ASP A 91 11.41 10.82 3.27
CA ASP A 91 12.14 9.91 2.37
C ASP A 91 12.22 10.46 0.93
N LEU A 92 11.19 11.17 0.46
CA LEU A 92 11.13 11.76 -0.88
C LEU A 92 11.73 13.18 -0.97
N GLY A 93 12.17 13.76 0.15
CA GLY A 93 12.61 15.15 0.19
C GLY A 93 11.52 16.17 -0.17
N ARG A 94 10.24 15.81 0.04
CA ARG A 94 9.09 16.65 -0.31
C ARG A 94 8.46 17.26 0.94
N THR A 95 7.90 18.45 0.79
CA THR A 95 6.99 19.06 1.76
C THR A 95 5.63 19.25 1.10
N VAL A 96 4.56 19.09 1.87
CA VAL A 96 3.20 19.39 1.44
C VAL A 96 2.56 20.29 2.49
N ALA A 97 1.96 21.38 2.03
CA ALA A 97 1.14 22.27 2.84
C ALA A 97 -0.19 21.60 3.23
#